data_AF-A0A0T5X9E6-F1
#
_entry.id   AF-A0A0T5X9E6-F1
#
_cell.length_a   1.000
_cell.length_b   1.000
_cell.length_c   1.000
_cell.angle_alpha   90.00
_cell.angle_beta   90.00
_cell.angle_gamma   90.00
#
_symmetry.space_group_name_H-M   'P 1'
#
loop_
_entity.id
_entity.type
_entity.pdbx_description
1 polymer ?
#
loop_
_entity_poly.entity_id
_entity_poly.type
_entity_poly.pdbx_seq_one_letter_code
_entity_poly.pdbx_strand_id
1 'polypeptide(L)'
;MPREDDDYFYGCGLAAMMKSPKMSTNAASTCYLQMNVDGSIFINLSGIEMGQGVHTVFSQIAAEAMNIPACKINVYKDVDTQFSPWEWQTVASMQTYRSGRAIQDACRKAVELLKYNASLVFHSDVSHVDYDGQYCIHKLT
;
A
#
# COMPACT_ATOMS: atom_id res chain seq x y z
N MET A 1 10.41 42.76 -8.38
CA MET A 1 11.06 42.96 -7.08
C MET A 1 10.73 44.38 -6.62
N PRO A 2 10.47 44.64 -5.33
CA PRO A 2 10.38 46.00 -4.82
C PRO A 2 11.62 46.80 -5.23
N ARG A 3 11.48 48.12 -5.42
CA ARG A 3 12.62 49.01 -5.66
C ARG A 3 13.48 49.03 -4.39
N GLU A 4 14.80 48.96 -4.54
CA GLU A 4 15.75 48.92 -3.43
C GLU A 4 15.51 50.08 -2.45
N ASP A 5 15.56 49.77 -1.16
CA ASP A 5 15.44 50.71 -0.03
C ASP A 5 16.74 50.67 0.78
N ASP A 6 17.16 51.78 1.38
CA ASP A 6 18.43 51.91 2.13
C ASP A 6 18.45 51.03 3.40
N ASP A 7 17.27 50.61 3.86
CA ASP A 7 17.10 49.81 5.07
C ASP A 7 17.10 48.29 4.81
N TYR A 8 16.80 47.83 3.58
CA TYR A 8 16.59 46.40 3.31
C TYR A 8 17.05 45.95 1.91
N PHE A 9 17.76 44.81 1.88
CA PHE A 9 18.06 44.08 0.66
C PHE A 9 17.00 43.01 0.40
N TYR A 10 16.43 43.01 -0.81
CA TYR A 10 15.45 42.02 -1.24
C TYR A 10 16.07 41.08 -2.28
N GLY A 11 15.92 39.77 -2.06
CA GLY A 11 16.37 38.73 -2.99
C GLY A 11 15.25 37.76 -3.34
N CYS A 12 15.27 37.26 -4.58
CA CYS A 12 14.48 36.10 -4.99
C CYS A 12 15.44 34.99 -5.42
N GLY A 13 15.28 33.81 -4.83
CA GLY A 13 16.02 32.61 -5.19
C GLY A 13 15.10 31.58 -5.81
N LEU A 14 15.64 30.80 -6.75
CA LEU A 14 15.01 29.58 -7.24
C LEU A 14 15.99 28.43 -7.01
N ALA A 15 15.48 27.32 -6.48
CA ALA A 15 16.21 26.09 -6.32
C ALA A 15 15.40 24.93 -6.91
N ALA A 16 16.10 24.01 -7.55
CA ALA A 16 15.54 22.75 -8.04
C ALA A 16 16.39 21.60 -7.51
N MET A 17 15.76 20.47 -7.19
CA MET A 17 16.46 19.27 -6.76
C MET A 17 15.86 18.03 -7.44
N MET A 18 16.72 17.06 -7.70
CA MET A 18 16.33 15.71 -8.08
C MET A 18 16.77 14.76 -6.98
N LYS A 19 15.83 14.00 -6.42
CA LYS A 19 16.12 12.97 -5.42
C LYS A 19 15.67 11.61 -5.93
N SER A 20 16.63 10.72 -6.11
CA SER A 20 16.35 9.30 -6.36
C SER A 20 16.36 8.53 -5.04
N PRO A 21 15.40 7.65 -4.80
CA PRO A 21 15.46 6.77 -3.65
C PRO A 21 16.60 5.74 -3.83
N LYS A 22 17.54 5.69 -2.88
CA LYS A 22 18.73 4.83 -2.95
C LYS A 22 18.70 3.81 -1.82
N MET A 23 18.89 2.54 -2.18
CA MET A 23 18.87 1.41 -1.26
C MET A 23 19.91 0.36 -1.64
N SER A 24 20.20 -0.55 -0.70
CA SER A 24 20.92 -1.77 -1.00
C SER A 24 20.07 -2.69 -1.88
N THR A 25 20.73 -3.54 -2.66
CA THR A 25 20.07 -4.50 -3.57
C THR A 25 19.19 -5.52 -2.85
N ASN A 26 19.38 -5.71 -1.54
CA ASN A 26 18.62 -6.62 -0.70
C ASN A 26 17.53 -5.92 0.14
N ALA A 27 17.18 -4.67 -0.13
CA ALA A 27 16.16 -3.98 0.64
C ALA A 27 14.75 -4.49 0.27
N ALA A 28 14.21 -5.39 1.11
CA ALA A 28 12.94 -6.08 0.90
C ALA A 28 11.86 -5.66 1.91
N SER A 29 10.61 -5.53 1.43
CA SER A 29 9.42 -5.20 2.22
C SER A 29 8.47 -6.37 2.15
N THR A 30 7.85 -6.70 3.27
CA THR A 30 6.90 -7.80 3.36
C THR A 30 5.60 -7.30 3.97
N CYS A 31 4.49 -7.91 3.56
CA CYS A 31 3.15 -7.58 4.02
C CYS A 31 2.39 -8.87 4.32
N TYR A 32 1.74 -8.94 5.47
CA TYR A 32 0.71 -9.93 5.74
C TYR A 32 -0.67 -9.29 5.59
N LEU A 33 -1.57 -10.00 4.92
CA LEU A 33 -2.95 -9.61 4.72
C LEU A 33 -3.84 -10.70 5.29
N GLN A 34 -4.79 -10.30 6.13
CA GLN A 34 -5.85 -11.18 6.63
C GLN A 34 -7.20 -10.58 6.26
N MET A 35 -8.03 -11.38 5.58
CA MET A 35 -9.42 -11.02 5.30
C MET A 35 -10.35 -11.70 6.32
N ASN A 36 -11.27 -10.93 6.88
CA ASN A 36 -12.27 -11.41 7.83
C ASN A 36 -13.58 -11.78 7.13
N VAL A 37 -14.44 -12.51 7.85
CA VAL A 37 -15.75 -12.98 7.34
C VAL A 37 -16.73 -11.85 6.98
N ASP A 38 -16.56 -10.66 7.54
CA ASP A 38 -17.36 -9.45 7.24
C ASP A 38 -16.81 -8.64 6.04
N GLY A 39 -15.75 -9.15 5.41
CA GLY A 39 -15.03 -8.50 4.32
C GLY A 39 -14.16 -7.33 4.74
N SER A 40 -13.94 -7.12 6.06
CA SER A 40 -12.86 -6.24 6.52
C SER A 40 -11.51 -6.91 6.35
N ILE A 41 -10.46 -6.09 6.20
CA ILE A 41 -9.09 -6.58 5.97
C ILE A 41 -8.16 -5.97 7.00
N PHE A 42 -7.30 -6.81 7.58
CA PHE A 42 -6.17 -6.39 8.37
C PHE A 42 -4.88 -6.50 7.58
N ILE A 43 -4.04 -5.48 7.70
CA ILE A 43 -2.74 -5.39 7.03
C ILE A 43 -1.66 -5.17 8.07
N ASN A 44 -0.73 -6.12 8.13
CA ASN A 44 0.42 -6.06 9.00
C ASN A 44 1.69 -5.86 8.16
N LEU A 45 2.44 -4.80 8.47
CA LEU A 45 3.73 -4.47 7.87
C LEU A 45 4.59 -3.66 8.82
N SER A 46 5.91 -3.75 8.67
CA SER A 46 6.88 -3.19 9.63
C SER A 46 7.43 -1.81 9.25
N GLY A 47 6.60 -0.97 8.63
CA GLY A 47 6.97 0.42 8.37
C GLY A 47 6.75 1.30 9.58
N ILE A 48 7.80 2.00 10.03
CA ILE A 48 7.72 2.86 11.22
C ILE A 48 7.03 4.16 10.84
N GLU A 49 5.87 4.39 11.43
CA GLU A 49 5.17 5.69 11.39
C GLU A 49 5.83 6.67 12.36
N MET A 50 6.18 7.85 11.85
CA MET A 50 6.85 8.93 12.58
C MET A 50 6.22 10.30 12.28
N GLY A 51 5.04 10.32 11.66
CA GLY A 51 4.31 11.52 11.26
C GLY A 51 4.19 11.72 9.74
N GLN A 52 4.81 10.85 8.92
CA GLN A 52 4.70 10.90 7.47
C GLN A 52 3.34 10.44 6.94
N GLY A 53 2.52 9.78 7.78
CA GLY A 53 1.19 9.31 7.40
C GLY A 53 1.20 8.02 6.58
N VAL A 54 2.19 7.16 6.80
CA VAL A 54 2.37 5.91 6.09
C VAL A 54 1.21 4.95 6.31
N HIS A 55 0.63 4.89 7.52
CA HIS A 55 -0.53 4.03 7.78
C HIS A 55 -1.74 4.40 6.91
N THR A 56 -1.99 5.69 6.71
CA THR A 56 -3.05 6.19 5.83
C THR A 56 -2.79 5.79 4.39
N VAL A 57 -1.56 5.98 3.92
CA VAL A 57 -1.14 5.60 2.56
C VAL A 57 -1.31 4.10 2.34
N PHE A 58 -0.92 3.26 3.30
CA PHE A 58 -1.09 1.80 3.22
C PHE A 58 -2.55 1.39 3.14
N SER A 59 -3.40 1.99 3.96
CA SER A 59 -4.85 1.75 3.92
C SER A 59 -5.42 2.07 2.53
N GLN A 60 -5.07 3.22 1.96
CA GLN A 60 -5.53 3.64 0.63
C GLN A 60 -5.04 2.71 -0.48
N ILE A 61 -3.76 2.32 -0.45
CA ILE A 61 -3.20 1.40 -1.46
C ILE A 61 -3.90 0.05 -1.43
N ALA A 62 -4.17 -0.48 -0.25
CA ALA A 62 -4.85 -1.76 -0.13
C ALA A 62 -6.34 -1.69 -0.50
N ALA A 63 -7.02 -0.61 -0.11
CA ALA A 63 -8.39 -0.35 -0.47
C ALA A 63 -8.57 -0.36 -1.99
N GLU A 64 -7.71 0.35 -2.71
CA GLU A 64 -7.67 0.37 -4.18
C GLU A 64 -7.35 -1.01 -4.74
N ALA A 65 -6.31 -1.68 -4.23
CA ALA A 65 -5.87 -2.98 -4.74
C ALA A 65 -6.92 -4.10 -4.53
N MET A 66 -7.74 -4.00 -3.50
CA MET A 66 -8.85 -4.92 -3.21
C MET A 66 -10.19 -4.43 -3.76
N ASN A 67 -10.25 -3.23 -4.32
CA ASN A 67 -11.48 -2.56 -4.75
C ASN A 67 -12.57 -2.47 -3.66
N ILE A 68 -12.18 -2.15 -2.42
CA ILE A 68 -13.12 -1.99 -1.29
C ILE A 68 -12.94 -0.63 -0.61
N PRO A 69 -13.95 -0.14 0.14
CA PRO A 69 -13.82 1.13 0.86
C PRO A 69 -12.67 1.10 1.87
N ALA A 70 -11.90 2.19 1.94
CA ALA A 70 -10.77 2.31 2.87
C ALA A 70 -11.17 2.14 4.35
N CYS A 71 -12.42 2.44 4.72
CA CYS A 71 -12.93 2.20 6.07
C CYS A 71 -13.02 0.72 6.46
N LYS A 72 -12.94 -0.21 5.50
CA LYS A 72 -12.82 -1.66 5.73
C LYS A 72 -11.38 -2.13 5.90
N ILE A 73 -10.39 -1.26 5.70
CA ILE A 73 -8.97 -1.59 5.85
C ILE A 73 -8.46 -1.12 7.20
N ASN A 74 -7.96 -2.07 8.00
CA ASN A 74 -7.29 -1.82 9.26
C ASN A 74 -5.79 -2.11 9.11
N VAL A 75 -4.95 -1.14 9.43
CA VAL A 75 -3.49 -1.28 9.42
C VAL A 75 -3.01 -1.43 10.87
N TYR A 76 -2.21 -2.45 11.15
CA TYR A 76 -1.56 -2.59 12.46
C TYR A 76 -0.64 -1.39 12.67
N LYS A 77 -0.82 -0.70 13.81
CA LYS A 77 -0.11 0.55 14.10
C LYS A 77 1.23 0.33 14.78
N ASP A 78 1.29 -0.68 15.63
CA ASP A 78 2.48 -1.02 16.39
C ASP A 78 3.29 -2.04 15.60
N VAL A 79 4.59 -1.77 15.47
CA VAL A 79 5.54 -2.69 14.86
C VAL A 79 6.25 -3.46 15.96
N ASP A 80 5.96 -4.75 16.03
CA ASP A 80 6.60 -5.72 16.92
C ASP A 80 7.33 -6.77 16.09
N THR A 81 8.66 -6.87 16.21
CA THR A 81 9.47 -7.82 15.45
C THR A 81 9.14 -9.29 15.70
N GLN A 82 8.42 -9.62 16.79
CA GLN A 82 7.92 -10.97 17.03
C GLN A 82 6.75 -11.33 16.10
N PHE A 83 5.93 -10.36 15.70
CA PHE A 83 4.67 -10.60 14.97
C PHE A 83 4.61 -9.92 13.60
N SER A 84 5.39 -8.87 13.39
CA SER A 84 5.36 -8.02 12.20
C SER A 84 6.34 -8.57 11.18
N PRO A 85 5.97 -8.59 9.89
CA PRO A 85 6.79 -9.22 8.86
C PRO A 85 8.07 -8.43 8.60
N TRP A 86 9.08 -9.06 8.00
CA TRP A 86 10.35 -8.38 7.71
C TRP A 86 10.17 -7.12 6.84
N GLU A 87 10.76 -6.02 7.30
CA GLU A 87 10.96 -4.78 6.54
C GLU A 87 12.41 -4.36 6.71
N TRP A 88 13.00 -3.78 5.68
CA TRP A 88 14.39 -3.34 5.74
C TRP A 88 14.54 -2.17 6.73
N GLN A 89 14.11 -0.96 6.34
CA GLN A 89 14.18 0.26 7.15
C GLN A 89 13.23 1.33 6.59
N THR A 90 12.67 2.18 7.46
CA THR A 90 11.90 3.37 7.04
C THR A 90 12.85 4.54 6.75
N VAL A 91 13.49 4.48 5.57
CA VAL A 91 14.51 5.44 5.13
C VAL A 91 14.38 5.76 3.63
N ALA A 92 15.19 6.70 3.15
CA ALA A 92 15.35 7.03 1.73
C ALA A 92 14.05 7.43 0.98
N SER A 93 12.99 7.80 1.71
CA SER A 93 11.66 8.15 1.15
C SER A 93 11.05 7.00 0.32
N MET A 94 11.27 5.75 0.72
CA MET A 94 10.91 4.58 -0.09
C MET A 94 9.66 3.83 0.38
N GLN A 95 9.14 4.16 1.57
CA GLN A 95 8.18 3.30 2.25
C GLN A 95 6.90 3.10 1.44
N THR A 96 6.33 4.19 0.91
CA THR A 96 5.17 4.14 0.01
C THR A 96 5.42 3.25 -1.21
N TYR A 97 6.61 3.34 -1.81
CA TYR A 97 6.93 2.59 -3.01
C TYR A 97 7.09 1.08 -2.72
N ARG A 98 7.90 0.72 -1.72
CA ARG A 98 8.25 -0.69 -1.46
C ARG A 98 7.16 -1.42 -0.69
N SER A 99 6.73 -0.85 0.43
CA SER A 99 5.67 -1.47 1.22
C SER A 99 4.32 -1.39 0.47
N GLY A 100 4.08 -0.33 -0.31
CA GLY A 100 2.93 -0.28 -1.22
C GLY A 100 2.92 -1.41 -2.24
N ARG A 101 4.08 -1.73 -2.84
CA ARG A 101 4.20 -2.88 -3.74
C ARG A 101 3.98 -4.22 -3.02
N ALA A 102 4.47 -4.37 -1.79
CA ALA A 102 4.23 -5.56 -0.98
C ALA A 102 2.75 -5.75 -0.63
N ILE A 103 2.04 -4.65 -0.32
CA ILE A 103 0.59 -4.63 -0.11
C ILE A 103 -0.14 -5.08 -1.38
N GLN A 104 0.19 -4.51 -2.53
CA GLN A 104 -0.42 -4.89 -3.81
C GLN A 104 -0.21 -6.37 -4.13
N ASP A 105 0.99 -6.92 -3.87
CA ASP A 105 1.26 -8.34 -4.07
C ASP A 105 0.42 -9.23 -3.13
N ALA A 106 0.28 -8.85 -1.86
CA ALA A 106 -0.59 -9.56 -0.92
C ALA A 106 -2.06 -9.51 -1.33
N CYS A 107 -2.54 -8.35 -1.79
CA CYS A 107 -3.91 -8.16 -2.28
C CYS A 107 -4.17 -9.03 -3.53
N ARG A 108 -3.25 -9.02 -4.50
CA ARG A 108 -3.35 -9.86 -5.70
C ARG A 108 -3.48 -11.35 -5.34
N LYS A 109 -2.63 -11.85 -4.43
CA LYS A 109 -2.69 -13.24 -3.96
C LYS A 109 -4.02 -13.55 -3.26
N ALA A 110 -4.55 -12.61 -2.49
CA ALA A 110 -5.86 -12.76 -1.85
C ALA A 110 -6.98 -12.85 -2.89
N VAL A 111 -6.98 -11.99 -3.92
CA VAL A 111 -7.96 -12.04 -5.02
C VAL A 111 -7.86 -13.34 -5.81
N GLU A 112 -6.64 -13.84 -6.06
CA GLU A 112 -6.44 -15.15 -6.70
C GLU A 112 -7.09 -16.28 -5.91
N LEU A 113 -6.92 -16.30 -4.58
CA LEU A 113 -7.56 -17.28 -3.70
C LEU A 113 -9.09 -17.13 -3.67
N LEU A 114 -9.61 -15.90 -3.66
CA LEU A 114 -11.05 -15.64 -3.73
C LEU A 114 -11.65 -16.18 -5.03
N LYS A 115 -11.01 -15.91 -6.16
CA LYS A 115 -11.43 -16.39 -7.48
C LYS A 115 -11.37 -17.91 -7.57
N TYR A 116 -10.31 -18.52 -7.04
CA TYR A 116 -10.18 -19.97 -6.97
C TYR A 116 -11.32 -20.60 -6.16
N ASN A 117 -11.58 -20.10 -4.94
CA ASN A 117 -12.64 -20.63 -4.11
C ASN A 117 -14.03 -20.47 -4.76
N ALA A 118 -14.29 -19.34 -5.40
CA ALA A 118 -15.54 -19.10 -6.12
C ALA A 118 -15.69 -20.02 -7.34
N SER A 119 -14.62 -20.34 -8.06
CA SER A 119 -14.68 -21.25 -9.21
C SER A 119 -15.10 -22.66 -8.82
N LEU A 120 -14.72 -23.11 -7.62
CA LEU A 120 -15.18 -24.39 -7.06
C LEU A 120 -16.70 -24.42 -6.85
N VAL A 121 -17.27 -23.30 -6.38
CA VAL A 121 -18.71 -23.15 -6.15
C VAL A 121 -19.48 -23.03 -7.47
N PHE A 122 -18.92 -22.31 -8.44
CA PHE A 122 -19.53 -22.14 -9.77
C PHE A 122 -19.34 -23.34 -10.69
N HIS A 123 -18.53 -24.33 -10.31
CA HIS A 123 -18.13 -25.44 -11.17
C HIS A 123 -17.53 -24.99 -12.51
N SER A 124 -16.72 -23.93 -12.48
CA SER A 124 -16.10 -23.31 -13.66
C SER A 124 -14.58 -23.21 -13.53
N ASP A 125 -13.90 -22.94 -14.64
CA ASP A 125 -12.49 -22.56 -14.60
C ASP A 125 -12.31 -21.17 -13.95
N VAL A 126 -11.19 -20.96 -13.27
CA VAL A 126 -10.85 -19.69 -12.59
C VAL A 126 -10.78 -18.52 -13.57
N SER A 127 -10.45 -18.76 -14.84
CA SER A 127 -10.41 -17.73 -15.88
C SER A 127 -11.78 -17.10 -16.17
N HIS A 128 -12.87 -17.83 -15.88
CA HIS A 128 -14.23 -17.32 -16.01
C HIS A 128 -14.73 -16.58 -14.76
N VAL A 129 -13.96 -16.56 -13.68
CA VAL A 129 -14.34 -15.85 -12.46
C VAL A 129 -13.69 -14.47 -12.44
N ASP A 130 -14.44 -13.45 -12.09
CA ASP A 130 -13.92 -12.10 -11.81
C ASP A 130 -14.25 -11.67 -10.38
N TYR A 131 -13.56 -10.64 -9.89
CA TYR A 131 -13.82 -10.06 -8.57
C TYR A 131 -13.95 -8.55 -8.71
N ASP A 132 -15.08 -8.00 -8.26
CA ASP A 132 -15.40 -6.57 -8.38
C ASP A 132 -15.22 -5.79 -7.07
N GLY A 133 -14.62 -6.39 -6.04
CA GLY A 133 -14.51 -5.79 -4.71
C GLY A 133 -15.58 -6.26 -3.72
N GLN A 134 -16.75 -6.66 -4.20
CA GLN A 134 -17.86 -7.12 -3.36
C GLN A 134 -18.26 -8.56 -3.64
N TYR A 135 -18.22 -8.97 -4.90
CA TYR A 135 -18.68 -10.26 -5.38
C TYR A 135 -17.66 -10.92 -6.28
N CYS A 136 -17.59 -12.25 -6.20
CA CYS A 136 -17.02 -13.04 -7.28
C CYS A 136 -18.11 -13.28 -8.34
N ILE A 137 -17.83 -12.95 -9.59
CA ILE A 137 -18.80 -12.98 -10.68
C ILE A 137 -18.36 -13.99 -11.73
N HIS A 138 -19.26 -14.89 -12.13
CA HIS A 138 -19.02 -15.78 -13.27
C HIS A 138 -19.30 -15.04 -14.59
N LYS A 139 -18.29 -14.89 -15.44
CA LYS A 139 -18.44 -14.34 -16.79
C LYS A 139 -19.08 -15.38 -17.70
N LEU A 140 -20.30 -15.11 -18.15
CA LEU A 140 -20.94 -15.85 -19.23
C LEU A 140 -20.29 -15.38 -20.53
N THR A 141 -19.36 -16.16 -21.07
CA THR A 141 -18.91 -16.04 -22.47
C THR A 141 -20.07 -16.29 -23.42
#